data_AF-A0A7V7D3F8-F1
#
_entry.id   AF-A0A7V7D3F8-F1
#
_cell.length_a   1.000
_cell.length_b   1.000
_cell.length_c   1.000
_cell.angle_alpha   90.00
_cell.angle_beta   90.00
_cell.angle_gamma   90.00
#
_symmetry.space_group_name_H-M   'P 1'
#
loop_
_entity.id
_entity.type
_entity.pdbx_description
1 polymer ?
#
loop_
_entity_poly.entity_id
_entity_poly.type
_entity_poly.pdbx_seq_one_letter_code
_entity_poly.pdbx_strand_id
1 'polypeptide(L)'
;MIYYLIFIIILLVVVILSDTNTWSPFQSEQVKEICSRMTRGERRAAIKRGALWGLLIGIIPGSIGLICGPIIFRSALLGVMFCALITPLIAFVLWKKWLPHVNKSQQTFLASTEWARSQGIKADGIRLFSWQK
;
A
#
# COMPACT_ATOMS: atom_id res chain seq x y z
N MET A 1 16.49 5.24 22.48
CA MET A 1 16.67 3.87 21.95
C MET A 1 15.35 3.07 21.96
N ILE A 2 14.54 3.14 23.02
CA ILE A 2 13.24 2.42 23.15
C ILE A 2 12.20 2.75 22.06
N TYR A 3 12.13 4.00 21.60
CA TYR A 3 11.16 4.42 20.57
C TYR A 3 11.36 3.75 19.19
N TYR A 4 12.60 3.41 18.84
CA TYR A 4 12.92 2.70 17.59
C TYR A 4 12.45 1.24 17.65
N LEU A 5 12.58 0.62 18.82
CA LEU A 5 12.08 -0.72 19.10
C LEU A 5 10.57 -0.77 18.97
N ILE A 6 9.83 0.22 19.48
CA ILE A 6 8.36 0.24 19.36
C ILE A 6 7.92 0.26 17.89
N PHE A 7 8.54 1.09 17.05
CA PHE A 7 8.19 1.16 15.63
C PHE A 7 8.56 -0.13 14.87
N ILE A 8 9.74 -0.70 15.13
CA ILE A 8 10.16 -1.98 14.56
C ILE A 8 9.26 -3.12 15.04
N ILE A 9 8.87 -3.12 16.31
CA ILE A 9 7.93 -4.09 16.89
C ILE A 9 6.56 -3.95 16.23
N ILE A 10 6.04 -2.74 16.01
CA ILE A 10 4.78 -2.53 15.30
C ILE A 10 4.86 -3.06 13.87
N LEU A 11 5.93 -2.76 13.14
CA LEU A 11 6.12 -3.28 11.78
C LEU A 11 6.27 -4.81 11.77
N LEU A 12 7.02 -5.39 12.69
CA LEU A 12 7.18 -6.83 12.82
C LEU A 12 5.88 -7.51 13.21
N VAL A 13 5.10 -6.92 14.13
CA VAL A 13 3.78 -7.43 14.52
C VAL A 13 2.83 -7.37 13.32
N VAL A 14 2.84 -6.30 12.53
CA VAL A 14 2.03 -6.21 11.30
C VAL A 14 2.44 -7.28 10.29
N VAL A 15 3.74 -7.54 10.13
CA VAL A 15 4.27 -8.56 9.21
C VAL A 15 4.03 -9.99 9.71
N ILE A 16 4.10 -10.23 11.02
CA ILE A 16 3.88 -11.55 11.64
C ILE A 16 2.39 -11.86 11.71
N LEU A 17 1.54 -10.85 11.93
CA LEU A 17 0.08 -10.99 11.95
C LEU A 17 -0.55 -10.96 10.55
N SER A 18 0.20 -10.59 9.51
CA SER A 18 -0.27 -10.78 8.13
C SER A 18 -0.29 -12.26 7.80
N ASP A 19 -1.46 -12.86 8.02
CA ASP A 19 -1.80 -14.23 7.68
C ASP A 19 -1.57 -14.48 6.18
N THR A 20 -1.37 -15.75 5.81
CA THR A 20 -1.16 -16.21 4.42
C THR A 20 -2.33 -15.86 3.47
N ASN A 21 -3.45 -15.41 4.02
CA ASN A 21 -4.39 -14.55 3.33
C ASN A 21 -3.79 -13.16 3.15
N THR A 22 -2.98 -12.99 2.10
CA THR A 22 -2.43 -11.71 1.59
C THR A 22 -3.46 -10.60 1.32
N TRP A 23 -4.72 -10.79 1.72
CA TRP A 23 -5.87 -9.96 1.40
C TRP A 23 -6.24 -9.12 2.60
N SER A 24 -6.46 -7.83 2.35
CA SER A 24 -6.90 -6.89 3.37
C SER A 24 -8.24 -7.37 3.97
N PRO A 25 -8.44 -7.31 5.31
CA PRO A 25 -9.71 -7.68 5.94
C PRO A 25 -10.88 -6.82 5.46
N PHE A 26 -10.56 -5.67 4.87
CA PHE A 26 -11.50 -4.68 4.35
C PHE A 26 -11.92 -4.94 2.90
N GLN A 27 -11.33 -5.93 2.24
CA GLN A 27 -11.57 -6.24 0.84
C GLN A 27 -12.95 -6.88 0.63
N SER A 28 -13.66 -6.47 -0.43
CA SER A 28 -14.97 -7.05 -0.77
C SER A 28 -14.87 -8.51 -1.21
N GLU A 29 -15.96 -9.27 -1.08
CA GLU A 29 -16.04 -10.65 -1.59
C GLU A 29 -15.80 -10.73 -3.10
N GLN A 30 -16.26 -9.74 -3.87
CA GLN A 30 -16.01 -9.65 -5.31
C GLN A 30 -14.51 -9.62 -5.62
N VAL A 31 -13.73 -8.82 -4.90
CA VAL A 31 -12.29 -8.75 -5.13
C VAL A 31 -11.59 -10.01 -4.65
N LYS A 32 -12.02 -10.60 -3.52
CA LYS A 32 -11.49 -11.89 -3.07
C LYS A 32 -11.69 -12.97 -4.14
N GLU A 33 -12.85 -13.00 -4.78
CA GLU A 33 -13.15 -13.94 -5.86
C GLU A 33 -12.23 -13.71 -7.07
N ILE A 34 -12.13 -12.47 -7.56
CA ILE A 34 -11.21 -12.11 -8.66
C ILE A 34 -9.78 -12.56 -8.32
N CYS A 35 -9.32 -12.23 -7.12
CA CYS A 35 -7.98 -12.56 -6.65
C CYS A 35 -7.74 -14.08 -6.52
N SER A 36 -8.75 -14.85 -6.12
CA SER A 36 -8.67 -16.32 -6.03
C SER A 36 -8.51 -16.99 -7.39
N ARG A 37 -8.96 -16.32 -8.46
CA ARG A 37 -8.92 -16.79 -9.85
C ARG A 37 -7.75 -16.23 -10.66
N MET A 38 -6.90 -15.41 -10.05
CA MET A 38 -5.74 -14.83 -10.74
C MET A 38 -4.77 -15.92 -11.22
N THR A 39 -4.26 -15.74 -12.43
CA THR A 39 -3.15 -16.55 -12.93
C THR A 39 -1.87 -16.24 -12.16
N ARG A 40 -0.86 -17.12 -12.26
CA ARG A 40 0.46 -16.87 -11.66
C ARG A 40 1.09 -15.58 -12.18
N GLY A 41 0.88 -15.25 -13.45
CA GLY A 41 1.38 -14.02 -14.08
C GLY A 41 0.75 -12.77 -13.47
N GLU A 42 -0.57 -12.77 -13.31
CA GLU A 42 -1.34 -11.67 -12.72
C GLU A 42 -0.99 -11.48 -11.24
N ARG A 43 -0.84 -12.58 -10.49
CA ARG A 43 -0.40 -12.53 -9.09
C ARG A 43 0.98 -11.91 -8.97
N ARG A 44 1.91 -12.25 -9.86
CA ARG A 44 3.25 -11.63 -9.91
C ARG A 44 3.18 -10.15 -10.25
N ALA A 45 2.29 -9.75 -11.16
CA ALA A 45 2.05 -8.34 -11.48
C ALA A 45 1.48 -7.58 -10.27
N ALA A 46 0.53 -8.16 -9.54
CA ALA A 46 -0.02 -7.59 -8.30
C ALA A 46 1.08 -7.37 -7.24
N ILE A 47 1.92 -8.39 -7.01
CA ILE A 47 3.05 -8.30 -6.08
C ILE A 47 4.04 -7.21 -6.51
N LYS A 48 4.40 -7.15 -7.79
CA LYS A 48 5.30 -6.12 -8.31
C LYS A 48 4.75 -4.71 -8.11
N ARG A 49 3.44 -4.50 -8.31
CA ARG A 49 2.78 -3.21 -8.07
C ARG A 49 2.83 -2.85 -6.59
N GLY A 50 2.50 -3.78 -5.69
CA GLY A 50 2.59 -3.58 -4.24
C GLY A 50 4.03 -3.24 -3.80
N ALA A 51 5.01 -4.00 -4.29
CA ALA A 51 6.42 -3.77 -4.00
C ALA A 51 6.91 -2.40 -4.51
N LEU A 52 6.53 -2.00 -5.72
CA LEU A 52 6.89 -0.69 -6.28
C LEU A 52 6.31 0.45 -5.44
N TRP A 53 5.04 0.37 -5.05
CA TRP A 53 4.41 1.38 -4.20
C TRP A 53 5.03 1.42 -2.80
N GLY A 54 5.27 0.26 -2.18
CA GLY A 54 5.95 0.19 -0.89
C GLY A 54 7.36 0.78 -0.95
N LEU A 55 8.10 0.50 -2.03
CA LEU A 55 9.42 1.06 -2.27
C LEU A 55 9.37 2.59 -2.41
N LEU A 56 8.43 3.13 -3.19
CA LEU A 56 8.26 4.57 -3.36
C LEU A 56 7.91 5.26 -2.04
N ILE A 57 6.97 4.69 -1.28
CA ILE A 57 6.54 5.23 0.02
C ILE A 57 7.68 5.18 1.05
N GLY A 58 8.59 4.22 0.98
CA GLY A 58 9.76 4.13 1.87
C GLY A 58 10.94 4.99 1.44
N ILE A 59 11.35 4.89 0.16
CA ILE A 59 12.56 5.55 -0.36
C ILE A 59 12.40 7.06 -0.41
N ILE A 60 11.24 7.57 -0.84
CA ILE A 60 11.08 9.02 -1.05
C ILE A 60 11.24 9.78 0.27
N PRO A 61 10.50 9.46 1.36
CA PRO A 61 10.71 10.12 2.64
C PRO A 61 12.07 9.85 3.25
N GLY A 62 12.60 8.62 3.12
CA GLY A 62 13.92 8.28 3.63
C GLY A 62 15.02 9.12 2.98
N SER A 63 14.96 9.29 1.65
CA SER A 63 15.89 10.14 0.89
C SER A 63 15.78 11.60 1.28
N ILE A 64 14.56 12.12 1.45
CA ILE A 64 14.33 13.50 1.92
C ILE A 64 14.94 13.68 3.32
N GLY A 65 14.70 12.76 4.24
CA GLY A 65 15.27 12.80 5.59
C GLY A 65 16.79 12.71 5.59
N LEU A 66 17.38 11.92 4.71
CA LEU A 66 18.83 11.76 4.57
C LEU A 66 19.50 13.04 4.05
N ILE A 67 18.89 13.72 3.08
CA ILE A 67 19.45 14.92 2.43
C ILE A 67 19.18 16.17 3.28
N CYS A 68 17.94 16.36 3.75
CA CYS A 68 17.55 17.55 4.51
C CYS A 68 17.89 17.46 6.00
N GLY A 69 18.02 16.25 6.54
CA GLY A 69 18.30 16.01 7.96
C GLY A 69 19.58 16.67 8.47
N PRO A 70 20.73 16.54 7.78
CA PRO A 70 21.97 17.23 8.16
C PRO A 70 21.85 18.76 8.13
N ILE A 71 21.03 19.30 7.22
CA ILE A 71 20.85 20.76 7.06
C ILE A 71 19.99 21.32 8.20
N ILE A 72 18.88 20.65 8.53
CA ILE A 72 17.87 21.13 9.48
C ILE A 72 18.20 20.71 10.91
N PHE A 73 18.59 19.45 11.10
CA PHE A 73 18.76 18.82 12.42
C PHE A 73 20.22 18.52 12.78
N ARG A 74 21.18 18.87 11.90
CA ARG A 74 22.60 18.48 12.02
C ARG A 74 22.82 16.97 12.16
N SER A 75 21.83 16.17 11.75
CA SER A 75 21.84 14.72 11.86
C SER A 75 20.92 14.09 10.81
N ALA A 76 21.51 13.26 9.96
CA ALA A 76 20.78 12.45 8.99
C ALA A 76 19.78 11.51 9.67
N LEU A 77 20.16 10.90 10.80
CA LEU A 77 19.31 9.98 11.54
C LEU A 77 18.04 10.68 12.06
N LEU A 78 18.18 11.88 12.63
CA LEU A 78 17.03 12.65 13.10
C LEU A 78 16.11 13.07 11.94
N GLY A 79 16.69 13.45 10.78
CA GLY A 79 15.92 13.75 9.58
C GLY A 79 15.10 12.57 9.07
N VAL A 80 15.72 11.39 8.94
CA VAL A 80 15.01 10.16 8.52
C VAL A 80 13.90 9.79 9.48
N MET A 81 14.16 9.87 10.80
CA MET A 81 13.15 9.57 11.82
C MET A 81 11.99 10.56 11.79
N PHE A 82 12.29 11.84 11.63
CA PHE A 82 11.27 12.88 11.49
C PHE A 82 10.40 12.64 10.25
N CYS A 83 11.01 12.33 9.10
CA CYS A 83 10.28 11.97 7.89
C CYS A 83 9.43 10.70 8.09
N ALA A 84 9.97 9.65 8.71
CA ALA A 84 9.23 8.43 8.98
C ALA A 84 7.98 8.67 9.86
N LEU A 85 8.05 9.60 10.82
CA LEU A 85 6.91 9.98 11.66
C LEU A 85 5.90 10.87 10.94
N ILE A 86 6.36 11.81 10.11
CA ILE A 86 5.48 12.77 9.44
C ILE A 86 4.83 12.21 8.18
N THR A 87 5.51 11.35 7.42
CA THR A 87 4.95 10.75 6.19
C THR A 87 3.58 10.11 6.37
N PRO A 88 3.30 9.27 7.39
CA PRO A 88 1.97 8.71 7.57
C PRO A 88 0.92 9.78 7.86
N LEU A 89 1.27 10.84 8.60
CA LEU A 89 0.37 11.97 8.87
C LEU A 89 0.04 12.73 7.58
N ILE A 90 1.05 13.05 6.76
CA ILE A 90 0.86 13.69 5.46
C ILE A 90 0.01 12.81 4.55
N ALA A 91 0.30 11.51 4.49
CA ALA A 91 -0.47 10.56 3.69
C ALA A 91 -1.93 10.52 4.15
N PHE A 92 -2.20 10.58 5.46
CA PHE A 92 -3.55 10.64 6.00
C PHE A 92 -4.28 11.94 5.64
N VAL A 93 -3.61 13.09 5.72
CA VAL A 93 -4.21 14.40 5.33
C VAL A 93 -4.49 14.45 3.83
N LEU A 94 -3.58 13.92 3.02
CA LEU A 94 -3.72 13.92 1.56
C LEU A 94 -4.57 12.76 1.03
N TRP A 95 -4.92 11.78 1.86
CA TRP A 95 -5.67 10.58 1.50
C TRP A 95 -6.87 10.89 0.60
N LYS A 96 -7.69 11.90 0.92
CA LYS A 96 -8.88 12.23 0.14
C LYS A 96 -8.58 12.60 -1.32
N LYS A 97 -7.40 13.17 -1.59
CA LYS A 97 -6.97 13.53 -2.94
C LYS A 97 -6.44 12.33 -3.73
N TRP A 98 -5.65 11.47 -3.09
CA TRP A 98 -4.96 10.37 -3.78
C TRP A 98 -5.77 9.08 -3.82
N LEU A 99 -6.61 8.82 -2.82
CA LEU A 99 -7.39 7.59 -2.72
C LEU A 99 -8.25 7.31 -3.96
N PRO A 100 -8.96 8.28 -4.58
CA PRO A 100 -9.73 8.00 -5.78
C PRO A 100 -8.86 7.48 -6.93
N HIS A 101 -7.64 8.01 -7.09
CA HIS A 101 -6.71 7.56 -8.13
C HIS A 101 -6.14 6.17 -7.83
N VAL A 102 -5.81 5.89 -6.56
CA VAL A 102 -5.35 4.57 -6.13
C VAL A 102 -6.47 3.55 -6.35
N ASN A 103 -7.69 3.85 -5.94
CA ASN A 103 -8.85 2.98 -6.12
C ASN A 103 -9.11 2.70 -7.61
N LYS A 104 -9.12 3.74 -8.45
CA LYS A 104 -9.29 3.58 -9.90
C LYS A 104 -8.18 2.70 -10.49
N SER A 105 -6.93 2.88 -10.08
CA SER A 105 -5.80 2.06 -10.52
C SER A 105 -5.96 0.58 -10.14
N GLN A 106 -6.47 0.30 -8.94
CA GLN A 106 -6.76 -1.06 -8.47
C GLN A 106 -7.94 -1.67 -9.22
N GLN A 107 -9.02 -0.92 -9.40
CA GLN A 107 -10.18 -1.34 -10.18
C GLN A 107 -9.80 -1.68 -11.62
N THR A 108 -9.02 -0.82 -12.30
CA THR A 108 -8.52 -1.09 -13.65
C THR A 108 -7.67 -2.35 -13.70
N PHE A 109 -6.82 -2.58 -12.68
CA PHE A 109 -6.02 -3.80 -12.60
C PHE A 109 -6.89 -5.06 -12.48
N LEU A 110 -7.83 -5.05 -11.53
CA LEU A 110 -8.70 -6.19 -11.27
C LEU A 110 -9.59 -6.50 -12.48
N ALA A 111 -10.12 -5.47 -13.14
CA ALA A 111 -10.88 -5.63 -14.38
C ALA A 111 -10.03 -6.15 -15.55
N SER A 112 -8.70 -5.92 -15.55
CA SER A 112 -7.80 -6.43 -16.58
C SER A 112 -7.45 -7.91 -16.43
N THR A 113 -7.82 -8.54 -15.30
CA THR A 113 -7.58 -9.98 -15.10
C THR A 113 -8.38 -10.82 -16.10
N GLU A 114 -7.85 -11.97 -16.50
CA GLU A 114 -8.50 -12.89 -17.45
C GLU A 114 -9.87 -13.32 -16.94
N TRP A 115 -9.98 -13.66 -15.66
CA TRP A 115 -11.26 -14.06 -15.07
C TRP A 115 -12.26 -12.90 -15.07
N ALA A 116 -11.87 -11.70 -14.62
CA ALA A 116 -12.78 -10.55 -14.62
C ALA A 116 -13.23 -10.18 -16.05
N ARG A 117 -12.33 -10.27 -17.03
CA ARG A 117 -12.65 -10.07 -18.45
C ARG A 117 -13.65 -11.13 -18.96
N SER A 118 -13.48 -12.39 -18.59
CA SER A 118 -14.40 -13.47 -18.97
C SER A 118 -15.82 -13.26 -18.43
N GLN A 119 -15.95 -12.61 -17.28
CA GLN A 119 -17.22 -12.27 -16.63
C GLN A 119 -17.79 -10.91 -17.10
N GLY A 120 -17.11 -10.20 -18.01
CA GLY A 120 -17.53 -8.88 -18.48
C GLY A 120 -17.47 -7.78 -17.42
N ILE A 121 -16.70 -7.96 -16.34
CA ILE A 121 -16.60 -7.00 -15.23
C ILE A 121 -15.79 -5.77 -15.68
N LYS A 122 -16.39 -4.58 -15.58
CA LYS A 122 -15.74 -3.30 -15.86
C LYS A 122 -15.12 -2.71 -14.58
N ALA A 123 -14.07 -1.91 -14.74
CA ALA A 123 -13.36 -1.28 -13.62
C ALA A 123 -14.29 -0.49 -12.68
N ASP A 124 -15.18 0.33 -13.24
CA ASP A 124 -16.09 1.17 -12.45
C ASP A 124 -17.14 0.36 -11.65
N GLY A 125 -17.35 -0.91 -12.02
CA GLY A 125 -18.26 -1.83 -11.33
C GLY A 125 -17.59 -2.69 -10.25
N ILE A 126 -16.29 -2.52 -10.00
CA ILE A 126 -15.57 -3.29 -8.98
C ILE A 126 -15.65 -2.56 -7.64
N ARG A 127 -16.27 -3.22 -6.66
CA ARG A 127 -16.31 -2.75 -5.27
C ARG A 127 -15.04 -3.20 -4.59
N LEU A 128 -14.14 -2.28 -4.24
CA LEU A 128 -12.87 -2.63 -3.60
C LEU A 128 -13.05 -3.05 -2.15
N PHE A 129 -13.96 -2.38 -1.44
CA PHE A 129 -14.16 -2.53 -0.01
C PHE A 129 -15.51 -3.14 0.35
N SER A 130 -15.58 -3.86 1.47
CA SER A 130 -16.80 -4.54 1.93
C SER A 130 -17.96 -3.59 2.25
N TRP A 131 -17.68 -2.32 2.59
CA TRP A 131 -18.69 -1.31 2.90
C TRP A 131 -19.17 -0.51 1.68
N GLN A 132 -18.59 -0.71 0.50
CA GLN A 132 -19.10 -0.11 -0.73
C GLN A 132 -20.35 -0.90 -1.15
N LYS A 133 -21.51 -0.23 -1.17
CA LYS A 133 -22.78 -0.84 -1.61
C LYS A 133 -22.80 -1.02 -3.11
#